data_AF-A0A655AKY2-F1
#
_entry.id   AF-A0A655AKY2-F1
#
_cell.length_a   1.000
_cell.length_b   1.000
_cell.length_c   1.000
_cell.angle_alpha   90.00
_cell.angle_beta   90.00
_cell.angle_gamma   90.00
#
_symmetry.space_group_name_H-M   'P 1'
#
loop_
_entity.id
_entity.type
_entity.pdbx_description
1 polymer ?
#
loop_
_entity_poly.entity_id
_entity_poly.type
_entity_poly.pdbx_seq_one_letter_code
_entity_poly.pdbx_strand_id
1 'polypeptide(L)'
;MVLVVTDGEPTAHLEDFDGDGTSVFFDYPPHPRTIAHTVRGFDDMARLGAQVTIFRLGSDPGLARFIDQVARRVQGRVVVPDLDGLGAAVVGDYLRFRRR
;
A
#
# COMPACT_ATOMS: atom_id res chain seq x y z
N MET A 1 -9.16 8.06 -5.60
CA MET A 1 -7.88 8.22 -4.88
C MET A 1 -7.81 7.12 -3.83
N VAL A 2 -6.68 6.45 -3.69
CA VAL A 2 -6.41 5.47 -2.63
C VAL A 2 -5.22 5.95 -1.81
N LEU A 3 -5.40 6.04 -0.49
CA LEU A 3 -4.35 6.36 0.47
C LEU A 3 -3.99 5.09 1.22
N VAL A 4 -2.73 4.65 1.14
CA VAL A 4 -2.21 3.49 1.87
C VAL A 4 -1.28 4.01 2.96
N VAL A 5 -1.52 3.65 4.22
CA VAL A 5 -0.64 4.01 5.34
C VAL A 5 -0.09 2.71 5.93
N THR A 6 1.23 2.58 6.00
CA THR A 6 1.87 1.33 6.45
C THR A 6 3.18 1.60 7.20
N ASP A 7 3.43 0.80 8.22
CA ASP A 7 4.62 0.78 9.07
C ASP A 7 5.50 -0.47 8.89
N GLY A 8 5.06 -1.45 8.08
CA GLY A 8 5.70 -2.76 7.96
C GLY A 8 5.46 -3.46 6.62
N GLU A 9 6.18 -4.57 6.39
CA GLU A 9 5.99 -5.41 5.20
C GLU A 9 4.63 -6.15 5.22
N PRO A 10 4.05 -6.49 4.05
CA PRO A 10 2.75 -7.15 4.02
C PRO A 10 2.84 -8.58 4.56
N THR A 11 2.18 -8.86 5.69
CA THR A 11 2.21 -10.16 6.37
C THR A 11 0.96 -11.01 6.11
N ALA A 12 -0.05 -10.46 5.45
CA ALA A 12 -1.31 -11.15 5.21
C ALA A 12 -1.86 -10.93 3.79
N HIS A 13 -2.57 -11.92 3.27
CA HIS A 13 -3.39 -11.79 2.07
C HIS A 13 -4.64 -12.65 2.16
N LEU A 14 -5.61 -12.37 1.29
CA LEU A 14 -6.83 -13.16 1.16
C LEU A 14 -6.58 -14.31 0.17
N GLU A 15 -6.92 -15.52 0.57
CA GLU A 15 -7.01 -16.70 -0.29
C GLU A 15 -8.47 -16.96 -0.67
N ASP A 16 -8.67 -17.45 -1.89
CA ASP A 16 -9.96 -17.84 -2.48
C ASP A 16 -10.99 -16.72 -2.74
N PHE A 17 -11.08 -16.32 -4.03
CA PHE A 17 -12.18 -15.51 -4.58
C PHE A 17 -13.23 -16.35 -5.34
N ASP A 18 -12.96 -17.64 -5.60
CA ASP A 18 -13.64 -18.44 -6.63
C ASP A 18 -14.43 -19.67 -6.11
N GLY A 19 -15.03 -19.61 -4.91
CA GLY A 19 -16.22 -20.45 -4.66
C GLY A 19 -16.45 -21.10 -3.28
N ASP A 20 -15.52 -21.05 -2.33
CA ASP A 20 -15.72 -21.70 -1.01
C ASP A 20 -15.48 -20.77 0.20
N GLY A 21 -15.63 -19.45 -0.03
CA GLY A 21 -15.44 -18.40 0.96
C GLY A 21 -14.03 -17.80 0.97
N THR A 22 -13.90 -16.62 1.55
CA THR A 22 -12.61 -15.91 1.67
C THR A 22 -11.90 -16.33 2.95
N SER A 23 -10.70 -16.88 2.83
CA SER A 23 -9.83 -17.16 3.98
C SER A 23 -8.68 -16.16 4.04
N VAL A 24 -8.13 -15.94 5.24
CA VAL A 24 -7.00 -15.02 5.44
C VAL A 24 -5.76 -15.82 5.76
N PHE A 25 -4.73 -15.68 4.92
CA PHE A 25 -3.41 -16.23 5.15
C PHE A 25 -2.53 -15.21 5.86
N PHE A 26 -1.81 -15.64 6.89
CA PHE A 26 -0.86 -14.82 7.66
C PHE A 26 0.48 -15.53 7.77
N ASP A 27 1.58 -14.79 7.57
CA ASP A 27 2.94 -15.33 7.76
C ASP A 27 3.95 -14.22 8.12
N TYR A 28 4.99 -14.61 8.86
CA TYR A 28 6.15 -13.76 9.16
C TYR A 28 7.43 -14.60 9.20
N PRO A 29 8.48 -14.24 8.43
CA PRO A 29 8.57 -13.11 7.49
C PRO A 29 7.55 -13.16 6.32
N PRO A 30 7.33 -12.06 5.58
CA PRO A 30 6.36 -12.03 4.48
C PRO A 30 6.53 -13.18 3.49
N HIS A 31 5.49 -13.99 3.34
CA HIS A 31 5.49 -15.05 2.35
C HIS A 31 5.52 -14.47 0.92
N PRO A 32 6.27 -15.06 -0.03
CA PRO A 32 6.31 -14.58 -1.42
C PRO A 32 4.93 -14.46 -2.09
N ARG A 33 3.97 -15.32 -1.70
CA ARG A 33 2.57 -15.22 -2.15
C ARG A 33 1.89 -13.94 -1.65
N THR A 34 2.08 -13.60 -0.38
CA THR A 34 1.56 -12.35 0.21
C THR A 34 2.08 -11.12 -0.53
N ILE A 35 3.36 -11.12 -0.87
CA ILE A 35 3.98 -10.07 -1.69
C ILE A 35 3.31 -9.99 -3.07
N ALA A 36 3.16 -11.13 -3.75
CA ALA A 36 2.53 -11.18 -5.07
C ALA A 36 1.07 -10.70 -5.06
N HIS A 37 0.27 -11.10 -4.06
CA HIS A 37 -1.10 -10.63 -3.89
C HIS A 37 -1.17 -9.13 -3.62
N THR A 38 -0.26 -8.60 -2.81
CA THR A 38 -0.18 -7.15 -2.54
C THR A 38 0.13 -6.38 -3.82
N VAL A 39 1.13 -6.81 -4.60
CA VAL A 39 1.48 -6.20 -5.90
C VAL A 39 0.30 -6.26 -6.87
N ARG A 40 -0.40 -7.39 -6.94
CA ARG A 40 -1.61 -7.52 -7.79
C ARG A 40 -2.71 -6.54 -7.37
N GLY A 41 -2.95 -6.36 -6.08
CA GLY A 41 -3.92 -5.38 -5.59
C GLY A 41 -3.60 -3.95 -6.04
N PHE A 42 -2.33 -3.57 -6.00
CA PHE A 42 -1.86 -2.28 -6.52
C PHE A 42 -2.06 -2.16 -8.04
N ASP A 43 -1.76 -3.22 -8.80
CA ASP A 43 -1.99 -3.25 -10.25
C ASP A 43 -3.48 -3.07 -10.60
N ASP A 44 -4.36 -3.74 -9.87
CA ASP A 44 -5.80 -3.64 -10.08
C ASP A 44 -6.32 -2.23 -9.73
N MET A 45 -5.79 -1.59 -8.68
CA MET A 45 -6.08 -0.18 -8.39
C MET A 45 -5.62 0.76 -9.52
N ALA A 46 -4.42 0.53 -10.05
CA ALA A 46 -3.88 1.32 -11.16
C ALA A 46 -4.73 1.17 -12.44
N ARG A 47 -5.17 -0.06 -12.74
CA ARG A 47 -6.08 -0.35 -13.86
C ARG A 47 -7.43 0.35 -13.73
N LEU A 48 -7.92 0.53 -12.52
CA LEU A 48 -9.14 1.29 -12.23
C LEU A 48 -8.94 2.82 -12.33
N GLY A 49 -7.74 3.29 -12.69
CA GLY A 49 -7.42 4.72 -12.79
C GLY A 49 -7.28 5.40 -11.42
N ALA A 50 -7.11 4.63 -10.34
CA ALA A 50 -6.94 5.19 -9.02
C ALA A 50 -5.53 5.79 -8.86
N GLN A 51 -5.46 7.07 -8.49
CA GLN A 51 -4.22 7.65 -7.99
C GLN A 51 -3.91 7.09 -6.59
N VAL A 52 -2.75 6.43 -6.46
CA VAL A 52 -2.27 5.79 -5.24
C VAL A 52 -1.20 6.65 -4.56
N THR A 53 -1.41 7.00 -3.29
CA THR A 53 -0.39 7.61 -2.43
C THR A 53 -0.12 6.68 -1.25
N ILE A 54 1.15 6.32 -1.04
CA ILE A 54 1.61 5.43 0.03
C ILE A 54 2.37 6.24 1.07
N PHE A 55 1.92 6.20 2.32
CA PHE A 55 2.59 6.78 3.47
C PHE A 55 3.33 5.68 4.22
N ARG A 56 4.67 5.74 4.18
CA ARG A 56 5.54 4.79 4.89
C ARG A 56 5.98 5.39 6.22
N LEU A 57 5.54 4.81 7.33
CA LEU A 57 5.86 5.26 8.69
C LEU A 57 7.19 4.68 9.21
N GLY A 58 7.54 3.48 8.74
CA GLY A 58 8.75 2.77 9.16
C GLY A 58 10.00 3.15 8.36
N SER A 59 11.15 2.92 8.98
CA SER A 59 12.49 3.06 8.36
C SER A 59 13.07 1.74 7.86
N ASP A 60 12.27 0.66 7.83
CA ASP A 60 12.73 -0.65 7.37
C ASP A 60 13.25 -0.60 5.91
N PRO A 61 14.52 -0.95 5.65
CA PRO A 61 15.09 -0.90 4.30
C PRO A 61 14.45 -1.88 3.33
N GLY A 62 13.94 -3.03 3.80
CA GLY A 62 13.24 -4.03 2.98
C GLY A 62 11.94 -3.47 2.43
N LEU A 63 11.10 -2.97 3.35
CA LEU A 63 9.86 -2.27 3.09
C LEU A 63 10.06 -1.06 2.16
N ALA A 64 11.11 -0.27 2.39
CA ALA A 64 11.43 0.88 1.56
C ALA A 64 11.58 0.49 0.09
N ARG A 65 12.40 -0.53 -0.20
CA ARG A 65 12.63 -1.00 -1.57
C ARG A 65 11.34 -1.56 -2.19
N PHE A 66 10.57 -2.31 -1.41
CA PHE A 66 9.30 -2.87 -1.87
C PHE A 66 8.30 -1.78 -2.27
N ILE A 67 8.06 -0.81 -1.37
CA ILE A 67 7.15 0.30 -1.61
C ILE A 67 7.61 1.14 -2.81
N ASP A 68 8.91 1.39 -2.94
CA ASP A 68 9.44 2.14 -4.09
C ASP A 68 9.21 1.41 -5.42
N GLN A 69 9.34 0.08 -5.44
CA GLN A 69 9.06 -0.73 -6.63
C GLN A 69 7.57 -0.70 -6.99
N VAL A 70 6.69 -0.86 -6.01
CA VAL A 70 5.24 -0.81 -6.19
C VAL A 70 4.78 0.57 -6.66
N ALA A 71 5.24 1.63 -6.02
CA ALA A 71 4.86 3.00 -6.38
C ALA A 71 5.27 3.34 -7.81
N ARG A 72 6.50 2.97 -8.23
CA ARG A 72 6.94 3.14 -9.63
C ARG A 72 6.06 2.38 -10.60
N ARG A 73 5.65 1.16 -10.24
CA ARG A 73 4.81 0.30 -11.08
C ARG A 73 3.42 0.89 -11.33
N VAL A 74 2.81 1.48 -10.31
CA VAL A 74 1.46 2.09 -10.41
C VAL A 74 1.47 3.58 -10.73
N GLN A 75 2.65 4.16 -11.01
CA GLN A 75 2.85 5.62 -11.14
C GLN A 75 2.30 6.39 -9.91
N GLY A 76 2.39 5.76 -8.75
CA GLY A 76 1.95 6.30 -7.47
C GLY A 76 3.01 7.16 -6.80
N ARG A 77 2.63 7.77 -5.68
CA ARG A 77 3.51 8.62 -4.86
C ARG A 77 3.82 7.94 -3.54
N VAL A 78 5.07 8.03 -3.08
CA VAL A 78 5.46 7.66 -1.72
C VAL A 78 5.66 8.94 -0.91
N VAL A 79 5.13 8.96 0.31
CA VAL A 79 5.35 10.00 1.31
C VAL A 79 5.97 9.32 2.53
N VAL A 80 7.10 9.84 2.99
CA VAL A 80 7.73 9.42 4.24
C VAL A 80 7.54 10.58 5.20
N PRO A 81 6.48 10.56 6.04
CA PRO A 81 6.28 11.62 7.01
C PRO A 81 7.28 11.47 8.15
N ASP A 82 7.74 12.60 8.66
CA ASP A 82 8.46 12.66 9.92
C ASP A 82 7.52 12.25 11.07
N LEU A 83 8.05 11.80 12.21
CA LEU A 83 7.28 11.28 13.36
C LEU A 83 6.14 12.23 13.82
N ASP A 84 6.28 13.54 13.59
CA ASP A 84 5.29 14.58 13.94
C ASP A 84 4.38 15.01 12.76
N GLY A 85 4.60 14.48 11.55
CA GLY A 85 4.06 15.01 10.29
C GLY A 85 2.98 14.17 9.60
N LEU A 86 2.67 12.96 10.08
CA LEU A 86 1.72 12.05 9.43
C LEU A 86 0.32 12.67 9.30
N GLY A 87 -0.18 13.29 10.37
CA GLY A 87 -1.50 13.91 10.40
C GLY A 87 -1.62 15.06 9.38
N ALA A 88 -0.62 15.94 9.33
CA ALA A 88 -0.61 17.07 8.41
C ALA A 88 -0.49 16.63 6.93
N ALA A 89 0.33 15.62 6.65
CA ALA A 89 0.55 15.12 5.30
C ALA A 89 -0.69 14.39 4.73
N VAL A 90 -1.35 13.54 5.54
CA VAL A 90 -2.57 12.82 5.13
C VAL A 90 -3.74 13.78 4.94
N VAL A 91 -3.95 14.69 5.90
CA VAL A 91 -5.02 15.69 5.82
C VAL A 91 -4.79 16.65 4.64
N GLY A 92 -3.54 17.03 4.38
CA GLY A 92 -3.18 17.87 3.24
C GLY A 92 -3.52 17.23 1.89
N ASP A 93 -3.24 15.94 1.71
CA ASP A 93 -3.54 15.22 0.46
C ASP A 93 -5.06 15.04 0.29
N TYR A 94 -5.76 14.66 1.37
CA TYR A 94 -7.23 14.53 1.37
C TYR A 94 -7.95 15.85 1.05
N LEU A 95 -7.56 16.96 1.67
CA LEU A 95 -8.19 18.27 1.46
C LEU A 95 -7.89 18.87 0.08
N ARG A 96 -6.73 18.60 -0.49
CA ARG A 96 -6.36 19.06 -1.84
C ARG A 96 -7.27 18.44 -2.91
N PHE A 97 -7.64 17.18 -2.74
CA PHE A 97 -8.50 16.47 -3.69
C PHE A 97 -9.97 16.89 -3.58
N ARG A 98 -10.47 17.15 -2.35
CA ARG A 98 -11.88 17.59 -2.13
C ARG A 98 -12.22 18.97 -2.72
N ARG A 99 -11.23 19.79 -3.07
CA ARG A 99 -11.44 21.10 -3.72
C ARG A 99 -11.54 21.03 -5.26
N ARG A 100 -11.52 19.83 -5.84
CA ARG A 100 -11.80 19.60 -7.26
C ARG A 100 -13.15 18.91 -7.45
#